data_AF-A0A5K1FXF2-F1
#
_entry.id   AF-A0A5K1FXF2-F1
#
_cell.length_a   1.000
_cell.length_b   1.000
_cell.length_c   1.000
_cell.angle_alpha   90.00
_cell.angle_beta   90.00
_cell.angle_gamma   90.00
#
_symmetry.space_group_name_H-M   'P 1'
#
loop_
_entity.id
_entity.type
_entity.pdbx_description
1 polymer ?
#
loop_
_entity_poly.entity_id
_entity_poly.type
_entity_poly.pdbx_seq_one_letter_code
_entity_poly.pdbx_strand_id
1 'polypeptide(L)' 'MVNPRCFLDIAIGGELEGRIVVELYSDVVPITAENFRALCTGEKGIGPNTGVPLHFK' A
#
# COMPACT_ATOMS: atom_id res chain seq x y z
N MET A 1 2.57 15.64 -13.02
CA MET A 1 2.90 15.07 -11.70
C MET A 1 3.52 13.70 -11.93
N VAL A 2 4.44 13.26 -11.07
CA VAL A 2 5.06 11.93 -11.19
C VAL A 2 4.20 10.92 -10.43
N ASN A 3 3.87 9.79 -11.06
CA ASN A 3 3.09 8.74 -10.43
C ASN A 3 3.85 8.11 -9.24
N PRO A 4 3.19 7.95 -8.07
CA PRO A 4 3.80 7.31 -6.92
C PRO A 4 4.16 5.84 -7.23
N ARG A 5 5.24 5.37 -6.60
CA ARG A 5 5.58 3.94 -6.58
C ARG A 5 5.59 3.45 -5.14
N CYS A 6 4.95 2.32 -4.89
CA CYS A 6 5.00 1.60 -3.61
C CYS A 6 5.58 0.20 -3.81
N PHE A 7 5.81 -0.52 -2.72
CA PHE A 7 6.33 -1.88 -2.78
C PHE A 7 5.67 -2.78 -1.74
N LEU A 8 5.68 -4.07 -2.02
CA LEU A 8 5.26 -5.14 -1.13
C LEU A 8 6.39 -6.17 -1.07
N ASP A 9 6.89 -6.42 0.14
CA ASP A 9 7.81 -7.52 0.40
C ASP A 9 6.98 -8.79 0.66
N ILE A 10 7.22 -9.83 -0.13
CA ILE A 10 6.44 -11.07 -0.10
C ILE A 10 7.27 -12.16 0.55
N ALA A 11 6.70 -12.81 1.57
CA ALA A 11 7.26 -13.99 2.18
C ALA A 11 6.34 -15.20 1.99
N ILE A 12 6.90 -16.36 1.66
CA ILE A 12 6.17 -17.62 1.53
C ILE A 12 6.80 -18.62 2.50
N GLY A 13 6.00 -19.22 3.38
CA GLY A 13 6.53 -20.10 4.44
C GLY A 13 7.43 -19.39 5.46
N GLY A 14 7.40 -18.05 5.53
CA GLY A 14 8.26 -17.25 6.39
C GLY A 14 9.60 -16.86 5.76
N GLU A 15 9.92 -17.35 4.56
CA GLU A 15 11.11 -16.97 3.81
C GLU A 15 10.77 -15.83 2.83
N LEU A 16 11.66 -14.84 2.73
CA LEU A 16 11.48 -13.69 1.82
C LEU A 16 11.73 -14.13 0.37
N GLU A 17 10.69 -14.10 -0.45
CA GLU A 17 10.75 -14.49 -1.87
C GLU A 17 11.08 -13.32 -2.79
N GLY A 18 10.78 -12.10 -2.36
CA GLY A 18 11.18 -10.90 -3.08
C GLY A 18 10.26 -9.71 -2.87
N ARG A 19 10.45 -8.72 -3.73
CA ARG A 19 9.74 -7.43 -3.69
C ARG A 19 8.97 -7.20 -4.98
N ILE A 20 7.68 -6.92 -4.85
CA ILE A 20 6.85 -6.38 -5.94
C ILE A 20 6.88 -4.87 -5.82
N VAL A 21 7.21 -4.17 -6.92
CA VAL A 21 7.11 -2.70 -7.01
C VAL A 21 5.93 -2.35 -7.89
N VAL A 22 5.05 -1.48 -7.41
CA VAL A 22 3.82 -1.08 -8.09
C VAL A 22 3.84 0.41 -8.37
N GLU A 23 3.63 0.79 -9.61
CA GLU A 23 3.34 2.18 -9.99
C GLU A 23 1.84 2.43 -9.88
N LEU A 24 1.46 3.53 -9.23
CA LEU A 24 0.08 3.93 -9.03
C LEU A 24 -0.26 5.05 -10.02
N TYR A 25 -1.23 4.80 -10.91
CA TYR A 25 -1.70 5.76 -11.90
C TYR A 25 -2.53 6.88 -11.27
N SER A 26 -1.88 7.72 -10.46
CA SER A 26 -2.48 8.85 -9.75
C SER A 26 -3.01 9.94 -10.67
N ASP A 27 -2.48 10.00 -11.89
CA ASP A 27 -2.93 10.87 -12.97
C ASP A 27 -4.28 10.44 -13.57
N VAL A 28 -4.61 9.15 -13.50
CA VAL A 28 -5.87 8.59 -14.03
C VAL A 28 -6.88 8.36 -12.90
N VAL A 29 -6.46 7.79 -11.78
CA VAL A 29 -7.32 7.37 -10.65
C VAL A 29 -6.77 7.89 -9.31
N PRO A 30 -6.78 9.21 -9.08
CA PRO A 30 -6.11 9.83 -7.93
C PRO A 30 -6.60 9.31 -6.58
N ILE A 31 -7.92 9.10 -6.42
CA ILE A 31 -8.51 8.67 -5.15
C ILE A 31 -8.12 7.20 -4.85
N THR A 32 -8.17 6.33 -5.85
CA THR A 32 -7.79 4.92 -5.71
C THR A 32 -6.29 4.78 -5.45
N ALA A 33 -5.47 5.53 -6.17
CA ALA A 33 -4.02 5.55 -6.00
C ALA A 33 -3.64 6.01 -4.58
N GLU A 34 -4.23 7.10 -4.09
CA GLU A 34 -3.95 7.60 -2.75
C GLU A 34 -4.40 6.64 -1.65
N ASN A 35 -5.56 5.99 -1.81
CA ASN A 35 -6.01 4.96 -0.89
C ASN A 35 -5.00 3.79 -0.80
N PHE A 36 -4.55 3.27 -1.94
CA PHE A 36 -3.57 2.17 -1.96
C PHE A 36 -2.23 2.60 -1.35
N ARG A 37 -1.74 3.80 -1.72
CA ARG A 37 -0.50 4.36 -1.17
C ARG A 37 -0.56 4.48 0.36
N ALA A 38 -1.66 5.00 0.90
CA ALA A 38 -1.85 5.16 2.34
C ALA A 38 -1.88 3.82 3.09
N LEU A 39 -2.48 2.78 2.49
CA LEU A 39 -2.46 1.43 3.06
C LEU A 39 -1.08 0.77 2.99
N CYS A 40 -0.24 1.12 2.01
CA CYS A 40 1.17 0.69 1.98
C CYS A 40 2.03 1.36 3.06
N THR A 41 1.73 2.61 3.45
CA THR A 41 2.52 3.34 4.47
C THR A 41 1.99 3.20 5.89
N GLY A 42 0.70 2.90 6.05
CA GLY A 42 0.04 2.82 7.35
C GLY A 42 -0.21 4.18 8.00
N GLU A 43 -0.02 5.29 7.27
CA GLU A 43 -0.02 6.64 7.85
C GLU A 43 -1.38 7.11 8.39
N LYS A 44 -2.47 6.42 8.04
CA LYS A 44 -3.84 6.77 8.45
C LYS A 44 -4.26 6.12 9.78
N GLY A 45 -3.40 5.35 10.42
CA GLY A 45 -3.65 4.80 11.75
C GLY A 45 -4.70 3.69 11.76
N ILE A 46 -5.64 3.73 12.71
CA ILE A 46 -6.63 2.67 12.95
C ILE A 46 -7.94 2.96 12.21
N GLY A 47 -8.50 1.94 11.58
CA GLY A 47 -9.80 2.02 10.92
C GLY A 47 -10.93 2.22 11.93
N PRO A 48 -11.79 3.24 11.78
CA PRO A 48 -12.82 3.57 12.77
C PRO A 48 -13.88 2.48 12.92
N ASN A 49 -14.16 1.75 11.83
CA ASN A 49 -15.21 0.73 11.80
C ASN A 49 -14.70 -0.67 12.14
N THR A 50 -13.41 -0.92 11.95
CA THR A 50 -12.80 -2.25 12.10
C THR A 50 -11.93 -2.36 13.34
N GLY A 51 -11.43 -1.25 13.88
CA GLY A 51 -10.50 -1.22 15.01
C GLY A 51 -9.10 -1.78 14.69
N VAL A 52 -8.81 -2.10 13.42
CA VAL A 52 -7.51 -2.62 12.98
C VAL A 52 -6.69 -1.56 12.25
N PRO A 53 -5.34 -1.66 12.21
CA PRO A 53 -4.51 -0.75 11.43
C PRO A 53 -4.89 -0.73 9.95
N LEU A 54 -4.97 0.46 9.37
CA LEU A 54 -5.12 0.68 7.94
C LEU A 54 -3.76 0.51 7.25
N HIS A 55 -3.26 -0.72 7.26
CA HIS A 55 -1.93 -1.07 6.79
C HIS A 55 -1.89 -2.47 6.20
N PHE A 56 -1.10 -2.69 5.13
CA PHE A 56 -0.97 -4.00 4.49
C PHE A 56 -0.01 -4.98 5.19
N LYS A 57 0.76 -4.52 6.17
CA LYS A 57 1.66 -5.37 6.97
C LYS A 57 1.05 -5.70 8.33
#